data_AF-A0A5P8AUI1-F1
#
_entry.id   AF-A0A5P8AUI1-F1
#
_cell.length_a   1.000
_cell.length_b   1.000
_cell.length_c   1.000
_cell.angle_alpha   90.00
_cell.angle_beta   90.00
_cell.angle_gamma   90.00
#
_symmetry.space_group_name_H-M   'P 1'
#
loop_
_entity.id
_entity.type
_entity.pdbx_description
1 polymer ?
#
loop_
_entity_poly.entity_id
_entity_poly.type
_entity_poly.pdbx_seq_one_letter_code
_entity_poly.pdbx_strand_id
1 'polypeptide(L)'
;MISCGSGGPAPKDGQASKADGTVIDLKTVSKKIKDSVEFAASVKEIEILVKSVDELAKAIGKKIKNNGGLDTEAGQNGSLIAGVHSVVSSVKAKVGALETKSGISNELKTKVTEVKSKAEAFLNKLKDGHAELGKKDASDDDTKKAIKKDNSDKTKGAEELGKLNTAIDELLKAANGAVTAAIADLTTPAKAVIPVQT
;
A
#
# COMPACT_ATOMS: atom_id res chain seq x y z
N MET A 1 -4.31 19.89 -51.99
CA MET A 1 -4.10 20.58 -50.71
C MET A 1 -4.35 19.57 -49.60
N ILE A 2 -3.34 19.26 -48.79
CA ILE A 2 -3.52 18.40 -47.62
C ILE A 2 -4.28 19.24 -46.59
N SER A 3 -5.50 18.82 -46.25
CA SER A 3 -6.30 19.44 -45.20
C SER A 3 -5.68 19.08 -43.85
N CYS A 4 -4.74 19.90 -43.39
CA CYS A 4 -4.22 19.85 -42.01
C CYS A 4 -5.12 20.72 -41.12
N GLY A 5 -6.34 20.27 -40.88
CA GLY A 5 -7.22 20.88 -39.89
C GLY A 5 -7.98 19.77 -39.19
N SER A 6 -7.60 19.47 -37.95
CA SER A 6 -8.43 18.66 -37.06
C SER A 6 -9.84 19.28 -37.03
N GLY A 7 -10.86 18.57 -37.47
CA GLY A 7 -12.25 19.07 -37.57
C GLY A 7 -12.93 19.39 -36.23
N GLY A 8 -12.16 19.50 -35.15
CA GLY A 8 -12.63 19.85 -33.81
C GLY A 8 -12.35 21.31 -33.46
N PRO A 9 -12.93 21.81 -32.35
CA PRO A 9 -12.65 23.14 -31.84
C PRO A 9 -11.14 23.33 -31.63
N ALA A 10 -10.62 24.51 -31.99
CA ALA A 10 -9.25 24.88 -31.66
C ALA A 10 -9.08 24.82 -30.12
N PRO A 11 -8.05 24.14 -29.59
CA PRO A 11 -7.83 24.08 -28.16
C PRO A 11 -7.55 25.47 -27.62
N LYS A 12 -8.12 25.78 -26.45
CA LYS A 12 -7.86 27.03 -25.72
C LYS A 12 -6.61 26.88 -24.85
N ASP A 13 -6.16 27.97 -24.23
CA ASP A 13 -5.06 27.94 -23.26
C ASP A 13 -5.29 26.86 -22.18
N GLY A 14 -4.28 26.01 -21.98
CA GLY A 14 -4.36 24.87 -21.06
C GLY A 14 -5.08 23.64 -21.61
N GLN A 15 -5.42 23.62 -22.90
CA GLN A 15 -6.00 22.46 -23.58
C GLN A 15 -5.06 21.92 -24.67
N ALA A 16 -5.22 20.64 -24.99
CA ALA A 16 -4.58 20.00 -26.14
C ALA A 16 -5.62 19.27 -26.97
N SER A 17 -5.48 19.28 -28.30
CA SER A 17 -6.34 18.50 -29.19
C SER A 17 -5.63 17.24 -29.66
N LYS A 18 -6.33 16.11 -29.60
CA LYS A 18 -5.91 14.83 -30.19
C LYS A 18 -6.18 14.84 -31.70
N ALA A 19 -5.54 13.91 -32.41
CA ALA A 19 -5.75 13.73 -33.86
C ALA A 19 -7.21 13.36 -34.22
N ASP A 20 -7.94 12.75 -33.28
CA ASP A 20 -9.36 12.41 -33.42
C ASP A 20 -10.32 13.60 -33.13
N GLY A 21 -9.79 14.79 -32.83
CA GLY A 21 -10.57 15.98 -32.50
C GLY A 21 -10.98 16.10 -31.03
N THR A 22 -10.65 15.12 -30.18
CA THR A 22 -10.88 15.19 -28.72
C THR A 22 -10.05 16.30 -28.10
N VAL A 23 -10.66 17.15 -27.28
CA VAL A 23 -9.97 18.19 -26.51
C VAL A 23 -9.70 17.68 -25.09
N ILE A 24 -8.45 17.75 -24.66
CA ILE A 24 -7.95 17.40 -23.33
C ILE A 24 -7.80 18.68 -22.51
N ASP A 25 -8.31 18.69 -21.28
CA ASP A 25 -7.96 19.71 -20.28
C ASP A 25 -6.70 19.28 -19.53
N LEU A 26 -5.56 19.91 -19.86
CA LEU A 26 -4.26 19.58 -19.28
C LEU A 26 -4.18 19.92 -17.79
N LYS A 27 -4.90 20.95 -17.33
CA LYS A 27 -4.91 21.34 -15.91
C LYS A 27 -5.64 20.28 -15.08
N THR A 28 -6.76 19.78 -15.59
CA THR A 28 -7.53 18.72 -14.92
C THR A 28 -6.76 17.41 -14.90
N VAL A 29 -6.19 16.97 -16.03
CA VAL A 29 -5.45 15.70 -16.11
C VAL A 29 -4.16 15.74 -15.29
N SER A 30 -3.38 16.83 -15.36
CA SER A 30 -2.16 16.97 -14.54
C SER A 30 -2.43 16.95 -13.04
N LYS A 31 -3.53 17.57 -12.59
CA LYS A 31 -3.98 17.47 -11.20
C LYS A 31 -4.33 16.02 -10.82
N LYS A 32 -5.11 15.33 -11.65
CA LYS A 32 -5.48 13.92 -11.41
C LYS A 32 -4.25 13.01 -11.30
N ILE A 33 -3.24 13.22 -12.17
CA ILE A 33 -1.96 12.50 -12.12
C ILE A 33 -1.25 12.79 -10.79
N LYS A 34 -1.10 14.06 -10.42
CA LYS A 34 -0.45 14.47 -9.17
C LYS A 34 -1.12 13.82 -7.96
N ASP A 35 -2.44 13.93 -7.84
CA ASP A 35 -3.21 13.41 -6.71
C ASP A 35 -3.07 11.87 -6.63
N SER A 36 -3.07 11.18 -7.77
CA SER A 36 -2.89 9.73 -7.85
C SER A 36 -1.48 9.30 -7.45
N VAL A 37 -0.45 10.03 -7.89
CA VAL A 37 0.95 9.76 -7.55
C VAL A 37 1.20 9.97 -6.06
N GLU A 38 0.69 11.06 -5.47
CA GLU A 38 0.81 11.30 -4.02
C GLU A 38 0.12 10.20 -3.19
N PHE A 39 -1.04 9.73 -3.65
CA PHE A 39 -1.72 8.61 -3.01
C PHE A 39 -0.90 7.31 -3.10
N ALA A 40 -0.41 6.96 -4.30
CA ALA A 40 0.42 5.77 -4.49
C ALA A 40 1.72 5.82 -3.68
N ALA A 41 2.36 6.99 -3.56
CA ALA A 41 3.55 7.17 -2.74
C ALA A 41 3.27 6.92 -1.25
N SER A 42 2.13 7.40 -0.74
CA SER A 42 1.72 7.16 0.65
C SER A 42 1.44 5.67 0.90
N VAL A 43 0.78 4.99 -0.05
CA VAL A 43 0.56 3.53 0.04
C VAL A 43 1.88 2.77 0.01
N LYS A 44 2.84 3.21 -0.81
CA LYS A 44 4.18 2.59 -0.87
C LYS A 44 4.94 2.71 0.45
N GLU A 45 4.86 3.85 1.14
CA GLU A 45 5.45 4.02 2.46
C GLU A 45 4.85 3.01 3.47
N ILE A 46 3.53 2.84 3.45
CA ILE A 46 2.82 1.88 4.31
C ILE A 46 3.25 0.43 3.98
N GLU A 47 3.36 0.09 2.71
CA GLU A 47 3.84 -1.22 2.25
C GLU A 47 5.26 -1.53 2.77
N ILE A 48 6.18 -0.56 2.71
CA ILE A 48 7.53 -0.70 3.25
C ILE A 48 7.50 -0.94 4.76
N LEU A 49 6.66 -0.22 5.51
CA LEU A 49 6.53 -0.43 6.96
C LEU A 49 6.01 -1.83 7.29
N VAL A 50 4.99 -2.32 6.57
CA VAL A 50 4.49 -3.69 6.75
C VAL A 50 5.58 -4.71 6.45
N LYS A 51 6.32 -4.55 5.35
CA LYS A 51 7.41 -5.46 4.95
C LYS A 51 8.63 -5.39 5.86
N SER A 52 8.86 -4.27 6.55
CA SER A 52 9.93 -4.16 7.54
C SER A 52 9.80 -5.16 8.69
N VAL A 53 8.58 -5.65 8.97
CA VAL A 53 8.36 -6.71 9.96
C VAL A 53 9.06 -8.01 9.59
N ASP A 54 9.23 -8.31 8.30
CA ASP A 54 9.99 -9.50 7.86
C ASP A 54 11.47 -9.36 8.21
N GLU A 55 12.02 -8.15 8.13
CA GLU A 55 13.41 -7.87 8.54
C GLU A 55 13.55 -7.96 10.07
N LEU A 56 12.56 -7.47 10.82
CA LEU A 56 12.51 -7.63 12.27
C LEU A 56 12.38 -9.11 12.69
N ALA A 57 11.64 -9.92 11.94
CA ALA A 57 11.52 -11.35 12.19
C ALA A 57 12.85 -12.11 12.02
N LYS A 58 13.81 -11.58 11.24
CA LYS A 58 15.16 -12.17 11.14
C LYS A 58 15.99 -11.96 12.42
N ALA A 59 15.60 -11.02 13.27
CA ALA A 59 16.27 -10.73 14.55
C ALA A 59 15.72 -11.54 15.74
N ILE A 60 14.77 -12.45 15.51
CA ILE A 60 14.24 -13.31 16.58
C ILE A 60 15.36 -14.17 17.17
N GLY A 61 15.49 -14.13 18.50
CA GLY A 61 16.50 -14.88 19.24
C GLY A 61 17.92 -14.38 18.94
N LYS A 62 18.08 -13.09 18.60
CA LYS A 62 19.36 -12.48 18.23
C LYS A 62 19.73 -11.29 19.09
N LYS A 63 21.04 -11.08 19.24
CA LYS A 63 21.67 -9.86 19.75
C LYS A 63 22.76 -9.38 18.79
N ILE A 64 23.19 -8.14 18.93
CA ILE A 64 24.37 -7.61 18.24
C ILE A 64 25.62 -8.14 18.93
N LYS A 65 26.56 -8.72 18.16
CA LYS A 65 27.91 -9.06 18.64
C LYS A 65 28.89 -7.94 18.34
N ASN A 66 30.06 -7.98 18.99
CA ASN A 66 31.07 -6.92 18.94
C ASN A 66 31.55 -6.54 17.52
N ASN A 67 31.40 -7.42 16.53
CA ASN A 67 31.78 -7.14 15.14
C ASN A 67 30.61 -6.60 14.28
N GLY A 68 29.50 -6.18 14.89
CA GLY A 68 28.32 -5.64 14.21
C GLY A 68 27.39 -6.69 13.58
N GLY A 69 27.75 -7.98 13.60
CA GLY A 69 26.87 -9.05 13.18
C GLY A 69 25.83 -9.44 14.25
N LEU A 70 24.99 -10.41 13.92
CA LEU A 70 24.06 -11.02 14.88
C LEU A 70 24.66 -12.30 15.50
N ASP A 71 24.39 -12.49 16.79
CA ASP A 71 24.68 -13.70 17.56
C ASP A 71 23.39 -14.18 18.25
N THR A 72 23.39 -15.41 18.74
CA THR A 72 22.21 -16.02 19.38
C THR A 72 21.97 -15.44 20.78
N GLU A 73 20.72 -15.12 21.06
CA GLU A 73 20.18 -14.66 22.36
C GLU A 73 18.74 -15.18 22.46
N ALA A 74 18.60 -16.49 22.68
CA ALA A 74 17.32 -17.16 22.60
C ALA A 74 16.32 -16.68 23.66
N GLY A 75 15.07 -16.51 23.26
CA GLY A 75 13.95 -16.27 24.17
C GLY A 75 13.97 -14.90 24.86
N GLN A 76 14.55 -13.87 24.24
CA GLN A 76 14.58 -12.48 24.76
C GLN A 76 13.89 -11.50 23.82
N ASN A 77 12.73 -11.88 23.26
CA ASN A 77 12.10 -11.17 22.14
C ASN A 77 11.05 -10.12 22.55
N GLY A 78 10.80 -9.89 23.84
CA GLY A 78 9.69 -9.02 24.27
C GLY A 78 9.76 -7.59 23.70
N SER A 79 10.95 -6.99 23.69
CA SER A 79 11.16 -5.65 23.12
C SER A 79 11.05 -5.63 21.59
N LEU A 80 11.47 -6.69 20.90
CA LEU A 80 11.31 -6.85 19.46
C LEU A 80 9.82 -6.86 19.08
N ILE A 81 9.00 -7.62 19.81
CA ILE A 81 7.55 -7.68 19.59
C ILE A 81 6.90 -6.32 19.87
N ALA A 82 7.29 -5.63 20.94
CA ALA A 82 6.80 -4.27 21.21
C ALA A 82 7.15 -3.30 20.08
N GLY A 83 8.34 -3.42 19.48
CA GLY A 83 8.75 -2.70 18.28
C GLY A 83 7.85 -2.98 17.08
N VAL A 84 7.57 -4.26 16.79
CA VAL A 84 6.65 -4.67 15.72
C VAL A 84 5.24 -4.11 15.96
N HIS A 85 4.73 -4.19 17.19
CA HIS A 85 3.43 -3.61 17.56
C HIS A 85 3.40 -2.10 17.29
N SER A 86 4.46 -1.37 17.62
CA SER A 86 4.58 0.07 17.34
C SER A 86 4.59 0.39 15.84
N VAL A 87 5.35 -0.38 15.05
CA VAL A 87 5.37 -0.25 13.58
C VAL A 87 3.98 -0.46 12.99
N VAL A 88 3.28 -1.53 13.36
CA VAL A 88 1.95 -1.83 12.80
C VAL A 88 0.87 -0.88 13.35
N SER A 89 1.03 -0.34 14.56
CA SER A 89 0.18 0.76 15.05
C SER A 89 0.32 2.01 14.18
N SER A 90 1.54 2.33 13.77
CA SER A 90 1.83 3.44 12.85
C SER A 90 1.23 3.18 11.45
N VAL A 91 1.29 1.94 10.96
CA VAL A 91 0.59 1.51 9.74
C VAL A 91 -0.91 1.76 9.86
N LYS A 92 -1.56 1.30 10.93
CA LYS A 92 -3.01 1.51 11.19
C LYS A 92 -3.38 2.99 11.18
N ALA A 93 -2.56 3.84 11.79
CA ALA A 93 -2.77 5.29 11.81
C ALA A 93 -2.64 5.91 10.40
N LYS A 94 -1.57 5.59 9.67
CA LYS A 94 -1.32 6.10 8.31
C LYS A 94 -2.41 5.68 7.32
N VAL A 95 -2.84 4.42 7.34
CA VAL A 95 -3.95 3.97 6.48
C VAL A 95 -5.28 4.60 6.89
N GLY A 96 -5.50 4.84 8.20
CA GLY A 96 -6.66 5.59 8.68
C GLY A 96 -6.70 7.03 8.18
N ALA A 97 -5.54 7.69 8.00
CA ALA A 97 -5.46 9.01 7.38
C ALA A 97 -5.75 8.98 5.87
N LEU A 98 -5.44 7.88 5.18
CA LEU A 98 -5.81 7.72 3.77
C LEU A 98 -7.31 7.54 3.58
N GLU A 99 -8.01 6.93 4.54
CA GLU A 99 -9.46 6.71 4.50
C GLU A 99 -10.26 8.03 4.46
N THR A 100 -9.72 9.08 5.10
CA THR A 100 -10.33 10.42 5.15
C THR A 100 -9.91 11.33 4.00
N LYS A 101 -9.00 10.87 3.11
CA LYS A 101 -8.53 11.67 1.97
C LYS A 101 -9.69 11.88 0.98
N SER A 102 -9.90 13.11 0.56
CA SER A 102 -10.85 13.44 -0.51
C SER A 102 -10.28 13.06 -1.88
N GLY A 103 -11.15 12.83 -2.86
CA GLY A 103 -10.74 12.58 -4.26
C GLY A 103 -10.28 11.16 -4.58
N ILE A 104 -10.22 10.24 -3.61
CA ILE A 104 -9.98 8.81 -3.87
C ILE A 104 -11.28 8.09 -4.24
N SER A 105 -11.18 7.10 -5.15
CA SER A 105 -12.34 6.32 -5.60
C SER A 105 -12.91 5.44 -4.47
N ASN A 106 -14.17 5.04 -4.61
CA ASN A 106 -14.80 4.12 -3.65
C ASN A 106 -14.07 2.77 -3.59
N GLU A 107 -13.58 2.27 -4.72
CA GLU A 107 -12.76 1.05 -4.78
C GLU A 107 -11.49 1.17 -3.94
N LEU A 108 -10.76 2.29 -4.08
CA LEU A 108 -9.57 2.54 -3.26
C LEU A 108 -9.92 2.69 -1.78
N LYS A 109 -11.04 3.35 -1.44
CA LYS A 109 -11.52 3.43 -0.05
C LYS A 109 -11.79 2.05 0.55
N THR A 110 -12.46 1.16 -0.18
CA THR A 110 -12.71 -0.20 0.28
C THR A 110 -11.40 -0.93 0.61
N LYS A 111 -10.39 -0.84 -0.27
CA LYS A 111 -9.08 -1.45 -0.03
C LYS A 111 -8.31 -0.81 1.13
N VAL A 112 -8.42 0.51 1.31
CA VAL A 112 -7.86 1.23 2.47
C VAL A 112 -8.50 0.73 3.77
N THR A 113 -9.83 0.64 3.83
CA THR A 113 -10.56 0.10 4.99
C THR A 113 -10.17 -1.35 5.27
N GLU A 114 -9.97 -2.16 4.24
CA GLU A 114 -9.51 -3.54 4.39
C GLU A 114 -8.12 -3.61 5.04
N VAL A 115 -7.13 -2.86 4.54
CA VAL A 115 -5.79 -2.80 5.13
C VAL A 115 -5.86 -2.36 6.60
N LYS A 116 -6.66 -1.33 6.90
CA LYS A 116 -6.86 -0.85 8.27
C LYS A 116 -7.42 -1.95 9.18
N SER A 117 -8.42 -2.69 8.70
CA SER A 117 -9.02 -3.81 9.42
C SER A 117 -8.03 -4.96 9.64
N LYS A 118 -7.19 -5.30 8.66
CA LYS A 118 -6.15 -6.34 8.82
C LYS A 118 -5.06 -5.89 9.79
N ALA A 119 -4.67 -4.62 9.78
CA ALA A 119 -3.71 -4.08 10.75
C ALA A 119 -4.27 -4.14 12.18
N GLU A 120 -5.55 -3.79 12.35
CA GLU A 120 -6.25 -3.93 13.63
C GLU A 120 -6.36 -5.39 14.09
N ALA A 121 -6.70 -6.32 13.19
CA ALA A 121 -6.76 -7.74 13.52
C ALA A 121 -5.41 -8.27 14.01
N PHE A 122 -4.31 -7.89 13.34
CA PHE A 122 -2.95 -8.25 13.78
C PHE A 122 -2.63 -7.70 15.18
N LEU A 123 -2.90 -6.41 15.43
CA LEU A 123 -2.65 -5.78 16.73
C LEU A 123 -3.47 -6.44 17.85
N ASN A 124 -4.74 -6.74 17.57
CA ASN A 124 -5.61 -7.45 18.52
C ASN A 124 -5.05 -8.85 18.81
N LYS A 125 -4.56 -9.57 17.80
CA LYS A 125 -3.96 -10.89 18.00
C LYS A 125 -2.74 -10.86 18.90
N LEU A 126 -1.86 -9.87 18.72
CA LEU A 126 -0.71 -9.66 19.61
C LEU A 126 -1.15 -9.31 21.04
N LYS A 127 -2.16 -8.45 21.18
CA LYS A 127 -2.75 -8.07 22.47
C LYS A 127 -3.34 -9.28 23.20
N ASP A 128 -4.10 -10.12 22.50
CA ASP A 128 -4.71 -11.31 23.09
C ASP A 128 -3.63 -12.29 23.57
N GLY A 129 -2.52 -12.42 22.81
CA GLY A 129 -1.34 -13.21 23.16
C GLY A 129 -0.37 -12.57 24.18
N HIS A 130 -0.74 -11.46 24.84
CA HIS A 130 0.17 -10.72 25.73
C HIS A 130 0.82 -11.55 26.85
N ALA A 131 0.19 -12.63 27.31
CA ALA A 131 0.75 -13.49 28.36
C ALA A 131 2.07 -14.15 27.92
N GLU A 132 2.15 -14.60 26.66
CA GLU A 132 3.37 -15.20 26.11
C GLU A 132 4.25 -14.18 25.37
N LEU A 133 3.64 -13.18 24.74
CA LEU A 133 4.31 -12.23 23.85
C LEU A 133 4.76 -10.94 24.54
N GLY A 134 4.08 -10.54 25.61
CA GLY A 134 4.27 -9.26 26.30
C GLY A 134 5.33 -9.30 27.41
N LYS A 135 5.96 -10.45 27.65
CA LYS A 135 7.02 -10.63 28.64
C LYS A 135 8.39 -10.39 28.04
N LYS A 136 9.36 -10.01 28.88
CA LYS A 136 10.77 -9.80 28.46
C LYS A 136 11.33 -11.03 27.74
N ASP A 137 11.10 -12.19 28.33
CA ASP A 137 11.59 -13.50 27.92
C ASP A 137 10.65 -14.22 26.93
N ALA A 138 9.99 -13.49 26.02
CA ALA A 138 9.15 -14.09 24.99
C ALA A 138 9.97 -15.09 24.14
N SER A 139 9.48 -16.32 24.06
CA SER A 139 10.20 -17.44 23.43
C SER A 139 10.38 -17.20 21.92
N ASP A 140 11.44 -17.77 21.33
CA ASP A 140 11.65 -17.67 19.88
C ASP A 140 10.49 -18.29 19.11
N ASP A 141 9.93 -19.38 19.60
CA ASP A 141 8.84 -20.10 18.92
C ASP A 141 7.52 -19.34 18.98
N ASP A 142 7.13 -18.79 20.14
CA ASP A 142 5.95 -17.92 20.22
C ASP A 142 6.12 -16.65 19.38
N THR A 143 7.33 -16.09 19.35
CA THR A 143 7.64 -14.93 18.53
C THR A 143 7.53 -15.23 17.05
N LYS A 144 8.01 -16.39 16.58
CA LYS A 144 7.82 -16.82 15.18
C LYS A 144 6.34 -16.98 14.84
N LYS A 145 5.53 -17.57 15.73
CA LYS A 145 4.07 -17.70 15.55
C LYS A 145 3.37 -16.35 15.45
N ALA A 146 3.97 -15.29 15.98
CA ALA A 146 3.43 -13.93 15.99
C ALA A 146 3.87 -13.10 14.78
N ILE A 147 5.16 -13.08 14.42
CA ILE A 147 5.70 -12.10 13.46
C ILE A 147 6.41 -12.70 12.25
N LYS A 148 6.63 -14.02 12.20
CA LYS A 148 7.26 -14.69 11.06
C LYS A 148 6.17 -15.27 10.15
N LYS A 149 5.79 -14.51 9.10
CA LYS A 149 4.63 -14.83 8.23
C LYS A 149 4.73 -16.17 7.48
N ASP A 150 5.93 -16.69 7.28
CA ASP A 150 6.22 -17.99 6.66
C ASP A 150 6.44 -19.11 7.69
N ASN A 151 6.24 -18.86 8.99
CA ASN A 151 6.33 -19.91 10.01
C ASN A 151 5.22 -20.96 9.82
N SER A 152 5.51 -22.23 10.15
CA SER A 152 4.53 -23.31 9.99
C SER A 152 3.31 -23.14 10.90
N ASP A 153 3.53 -22.75 12.16
CA ASP A 153 2.47 -22.40 13.10
C ASP A 153 2.34 -20.86 13.14
N LYS A 154 1.13 -20.35 12.91
CA LYS A 154 0.86 -18.91 12.79
C LYS A 154 -0.19 -18.40 13.77
N THR A 155 -0.46 -19.19 14.81
CA THR A 155 -1.61 -19.03 15.72
C THR A 155 -1.57 -17.78 16.61
N LYS A 156 -0.46 -17.04 16.64
CA LYS A 156 -0.25 -15.86 17.51
C LYS A 156 -0.12 -14.53 16.78
N GLY A 157 -0.36 -14.48 15.47
CA GLY A 157 -0.32 -13.22 14.70
C GLY A 157 0.26 -13.34 13.29
N ALA A 158 1.07 -14.37 13.02
CA ALA A 158 1.73 -14.48 11.72
C ALA A 158 0.73 -14.69 10.57
N GLU A 159 -0.45 -15.22 10.86
CA GLU A 159 -1.53 -15.37 9.88
C GLU A 159 -2.15 -14.01 9.54
N GLU A 160 -2.48 -13.20 10.56
CA GLU A 160 -2.99 -11.85 10.41
C GLU A 160 -1.97 -10.93 9.73
N LEU A 161 -0.68 -11.07 10.04
CA LEU A 161 0.41 -10.37 9.36
C LEU A 161 0.47 -10.74 7.87
N GLY A 162 0.30 -12.02 7.54
CA GLY A 162 0.21 -12.49 6.16
C GLY A 162 -0.97 -11.84 5.42
N LYS A 163 -2.16 -11.80 6.05
CA LYS A 163 -3.35 -11.13 5.49
C LYS A 163 -3.13 -9.63 5.31
N LEU A 164 -2.45 -8.96 6.24
CA LEU A 164 -2.08 -7.55 6.12
C LEU A 164 -1.13 -7.31 4.95
N ASN A 165 -0.11 -8.17 4.77
CA ASN A 165 0.80 -8.11 3.62
C ASN A 165 0.04 -8.21 2.29
N THR A 166 -0.87 -9.18 2.15
CA THR A 166 -1.68 -9.33 0.93
C THR A 166 -2.55 -8.09 0.69
N ALA A 167 -3.24 -7.59 1.72
CA ALA A 167 -4.11 -6.42 1.57
C ALA A 167 -3.34 -5.17 1.14
N ILE A 168 -2.13 -4.94 1.67
CA ILE A 168 -1.33 -3.77 1.29
C ILE A 168 -0.74 -3.88 -0.12
N ASP A 169 -0.35 -5.09 -0.55
CA ASP A 169 0.09 -5.34 -1.93
C ASP A 169 -1.05 -5.07 -2.93
N GLU A 170 -2.28 -5.49 -2.61
CA GLU A 170 -3.45 -5.22 -3.44
C GLU A 170 -3.80 -3.73 -3.50
N LEU A 171 -3.72 -3.02 -2.36
CA LEU A 171 -3.95 -1.58 -2.33
C LEU A 171 -2.90 -0.84 -3.16
N LEU A 172 -1.63 -1.23 -3.07
CA LEU A 172 -0.55 -0.63 -3.86
C LEU A 172 -0.75 -0.88 -5.36
N LYS A 173 -1.17 -2.09 -5.73
CA LYS A 173 -1.52 -2.42 -7.12
C LYS A 173 -2.66 -1.53 -7.64
N ALA A 174 -3.72 -1.34 -6.85
CA ALA A 174 -4.84 -0.48 -7.24
C ALA A 174 -4.42 1.00 -7.34
N ALA A 175 -3.58 1.49 -6.43
CA ALA A 175 -3.04 2.85 -6.46
C ALA A 175 -2.20 3.10 -7.73
N ASN A 176 -1.32 2.16 -8.09
CA ASN A 176 -0.54 2.23 -9.33
C ASN A 176 -1.42 2.13 -10.58
N GLY A 177 -2.52 1.35 -10.51
CA GLY A 177 -3.55 1.32 -11.54
C GLY A 177 -4.21 2.68 -11.75
N ALA A 178 -4.54 3.39 -10.68
CA ALA A 178 -5.11 4.75 -10.75
C ALA A 178 -4.13 5.75 -11.37
N VAL A 179 -2.84 5.67 -11.05
CA VAL A 179 -1.78 6.48 -11.70
C VAL A 179 -1.73 6.18 -13.20
N THR A 180 -1.72 4.90 -13.58
CA THR A 180 -1.68 4.46 -14.98
C THR A 180 -2.90 4.96 -15.74
N ALA A 181 -4.10 4.87 -15.15
CA ALA A 181 -5.33 5.38 -15.74
C ALA A 181 -5.31 6.91 -15.91
N ALA A 182 -4.83 7.65 -14.91
CA ALA A 182 -4.70 9.11 -15.00
C ALA A 182 -3.72 9.54 -16.11
N ILE A 183 -2.63 8.79 -16.30
CA ILE A 183 -1.69 9.04 -17.41
C ILE A 183 -2.33 8.69 -18.75
N ALA A 184 -3.09 7.59 -18.82
CA ALA A 184 -3.76 7.16 -20.05
C ALA A 184 -4.78 8.18 -20.56
N ASP A 185 -5.36 9.04 -19.71
CA ASP A 185 -6.25 10.12 -20.16
C ASP A 185 -5.56 11.07 -21.16
N LEU A 186 -4.23 11.22 -21.09
CA LEU A 186 -3.44 12.01 -22.04
C LEU A 186 -3.44 11.40 -23.45
N THR A 187 -3.52 10.07 -23.57
CA THR A 187 -3.23 9.36 -24.84
C THR A 187 -4.41 8.57 -25.39
N THR A 188 -5.37 8.17 -24.56
CA THR A 188 -6.48 7.28 -24.97
C THR A 188 -7.52 8.04 -25.81
N PRO A 189 -7.78 7.67 -27.07
CA PRO A 189 -8.75 8.35 -27.91
C PRO A 189 -10.16 8.26 -27.31
N ALA A 190 -11.00 9.28 -27.49
CA ALA A 190 -12.41 9.16 -27.14
C ALA A 190 -13.03 8.16 -28.13
N LYS A 191 -13.68 7.11 -27.61
CA LYS A 191 -14.33 6.02 -28.38
C LYS A 191 -14.70 6.44 -29.81
N ALA A 192 -14.17 5.72 -30.81
CA ALA A 192 -14.56 5.90 -32.20
C ALA A 192 -16.10 5.80 -32.31
N VAL A 193 -16.74 6.89 -32.73
CA VAL A 193 -18.12 6.85 -33.18
C VAL A 193 -18.08 6.01 -34.46
N ILE A 194 -18.55 4.76 -34.38
CA ILE A 194 -18.76 3.95 -35.58
C ILE A 194 -19.79 4.72 -36.42
N PRO A 195 -19.46 5.16 -37.65
CA PRO A 195 -20.46 5.79 -38.50
C PRO A 195 -21.53 4.74 -38.80
N VAL A 196 -22.77 4.98 -38.38
CA VAL A 196 -23.90 4.20 -38.87
C VAL A 196 -24.01 4.52 -40.36
N GLN A 197 -23.72 3.53 -41.21
CA GLN A 197 -23.99 3.62 -42.64
C GLN A 197 -25.51 3.55 -42.84
N THR A 198 -26.11 4.64 -43.33
CA THR A 198 -27.46 4.68 -43.91
C THR A 198 -27.35 5.00 -45.38
#